data_AF-A0A6M0RAV9-F1
#
_entry.id   AF-A0A6M0RAV9-F1
#
_cell.length_a   1.000
_cell.length_b   1.000
_cell.length_c   1.000
_cell.angle_alpha   90.00
_cell.angle_beta   90.00
_cell.angle_gamma   90.00
#
_symmetry.space_group_name_H-M   'P 1'
#
loop_
_entity.id
_entity.type
_entity.pdbx_description
1 polymer ?
#
loop_
_entity_poly.entity_id
_entity_poly.type
_entity_poly.pdbx_seq_one_letter_code
_entity_poly.pdbx_strand_id
1 'polypeptide(L)' 'MVDIIGIFDIYFMIFMILQGIVAIFIDAPTFKKNKMNKLNIQSKVLGIIIILIGIALYIINIISI' A
#
# COMPACT_ATOMS: atom_id res chain seq x y z
N MET A 1 26.99 2.57 6.61
CA MET A 1 25.76 1.90 7.06
C MET A 1 24.66 2.40 6.13
N VAL A 2 23.90 1.53 5.45
CA VAL A 2 22.85 1.99 4.52
C VAL A 2 21.75 2.63 5.37
N ASP A 3 21.43 3.90 5.13
CA ASP A 3 20.28 4.53 5.74
C ASP A 3 19.01 3.90 5.18
N ILE A 4 18.47 2.92 5.91
CA ILE A 4 17.27 2.16 5.55
C ILE A 4 16.08 3.12 5.33
N ILE A 5 16.07 4.25 6.04
CA ILE A 5 15.08 5.31 5.87
C ILE A 5 15.12 5.90 4.46
N GLY A 6 16.30 6.00 3.84
CA GLY A 6 16.51 6.47 2.46
C GLY A 6 15.81 5.66 1.37
N ILE A 7 15.41 4.42 1.66
CA ILE A 7 14.74 3.51 0.72
C ILE A 7 13.28 3.93 0.48
N PHE A 8 12.66 4.63 1.43
CA PHE A 8 11.28 5.10 1.34
C PHE A 8 11.17 6.40 0.53
N ASP A 9 11.76 6.40 -0.66
CA ASP A 9 11.76 7.53 -1.56
C ASP A 9 10.40 7.69 -2.28
N ILE A 10 10.33 8.68 -3.16
CA ILE A 10 9.11 8.96 -3.93
C ILE A 10 8.71 7.78 -4.83
N TYR A 11 9.67 6.99 -5.33
CA TYR A 11 9.41 5.84 -6.18
C TYR A 11 8.80 4.69 -5.36
N PHE A 12 9.32 4.45 -4.15
CA PHE A 12 8.75 3.49 -3.21
C PHE A 12 7.32 3.89 -2.82
N MET A 13 7.07 5.18 -2.54
CA MET A 13 5.73 5.68 -2.24
C MET A 13 4.76 5.43 -3.41
N ILE A 14 5.18 5.74 -4.65
CA ILE A 14 4.37 5.49 -5.86
C ILE A 14 4.07 4.00 -6.00
N PHE A 15 5.07 3.14 -5.77
CA PHE A 15 4.88 1.68 -5.83
C PHE A 15 3.85 1.18 -4.81
N MET A 16 3.92 1.66 -3.57
CA MET A 16 2.95 1.33 -2.52
C MET A 16 1.54 1.80 -2.88
N ILE A 17 1.40 2.98 -3.48
CA ILE A 17 0.11 3.49 -3.98
C ILE A 17 -0.44 2.56 -5.06
N LEU A 18 0.37 2.18 -6.04
CA LEU A 18 -0.03 1.25 -7.10
C LEU A 18 -0.48 -0.09 -6.54
N GLN A 19 0.26 -0.67 -5.58
CA GLN A 19 -0.12 -1.91 -4.91
C GLN A 19 -1.45 -1.77 -4.15
N GLY A 20 -1.66 -0.67 -3.43
CA GLY A 20 -2.93 -0.43 -2.75
C GLY A 20 -4.11 -0.30 -3.72
N ILE A 21 -3.91 0.36 -4.86
CA ILE A 21 -4.92 0.45 -5.94
C ILE A 21 -5.23 -0.94 -6.50
N VAL A 22 -4.21 -1.76 -6.80
CA VAL A 22 -4.40 -3.14 -7.26
C VAL A 22 -5.21 -3.95 -6.25
N ALA A 23 -4.88 -3.87 -4.96
CA ALA A 23 -5.63 -4.57 -3.92
C ALA A 23 -7.11 -4.14 -3.88
N ILE A 24 -7.38 -2.83 -3.94
CA ILE A 24 -8.75 -2.30 -3.82
C ILE A 24 -9.59 -2.55 -5.08
N PHE A 25 -9.00 -2.42 -6.27
CA PHE A 25 -9.73 -2.38 -7.54
C PHE A 25 -9.60 -3.64 -8.39
N ILE A 26 -8.60 -4.50 -8.13
CA ILE A 26 -8.40 -5.75 -8.86
C ILE A 26 -8.68 -6.93 -7.94
N ASP A 27 -7.98 -7.02 -6.80
CA ASP A 27 -8.10 -8.19 -5.92
C ASP A 27 -9.47 -8.22 -5.22
N ALA A 28 -9.90 -7.13 -4.62
CA ALA A 28 -11.17 -7.10 -3.88
C ALA A 28 -12.40 -7.41 -4.76
N PRO A 29 -12.55 -6.87 -5.99
CA PRO A 29 -13.62 -7.28 -6.89
C PRO A 29 -13.50 -8.73 -7.35
N THR A 30 -12.29 -9.24 -7.53
CA THR A 30 -12.05 -10.65 -7.85
C THR A 30 -12.54 -11.58 -6.73
N PHE A 31 -12.24 -11.24 -5.47
CA PHE A 31 -12.76 -11.98 -4.31
C PHE A 31 -14.29 -11.89 -4.20
N LYS A 32 -14.88 -10.73 -4.51
CA LYS A 32 -16.33 -10.56 -4.57
C LYS A 32 -16.97 -11.46 -5.64
N LYS A 33 -16.37 -11.54 -6.84
CA LYS A 33 -16.83 -12.42 -7.92
C LYS A 33 -16.81 -13.90 -7.52
N ASN A 34 -15.84 -14.30 -6.70
CA ASN A 34 -15.69 -15.67 -6.20
C ASN A 34 -16.52 -15.95 -4.93
N LYS A 35 -17.46 -15.07 -4.55
CA LYS A 35 -18.29 -15.15 -3.32
C LYS A 35 -17.46 -15.15 -2.01
N MET A 36 -16.21 -14.69 -2.06
CA MET A 36 -15.30 -14.63 -0.91
C MET A 36 -15.40 -13.27 -0.20
N ASN A 37 -16.54 -13.00 0.44
CA ASN A 37 -16.83 -11.68 1.02
C ASN A 37 -15.83 -11.22 2.09
N LYS A 38 -15.32 -12.15 2.92
CA LYS A 38 -14.30 -11.84 3.92
C LYS A 38 -13.01 -11.32 3.28
N LEU A 39 -12.54 -12.00 2.23
CA LEU A 39 -11.32 -11.62 1.51
C LEU A 39 -11.49 -10.32 0.73
N ASN A 40 -12.67 -10.05 0.16
CA ASN A 40 -13.00 -8.77 -0.46
C ASN A 40 -12.83 -7.61 0.55
N ILE A 41 -13.38 -7.74 1.76
CA ILE A 41 -13.24 -6.70 2.80
C ILE A 41 -11.79 -6.57 3.24
N GLN A 42 -11.12 -7.70 3.52
CA GLN A 42 -9.72 -7.71 3.94
C GLN A 42 -8.79 -7.08 2.90
N SER A 43 -9.00 -7.35 1.62
CA SER A 43 -8.21 -6.80 0.52
C SER A 43 -8.37 -5.28 0.39
N LYS A 44 -9.58 -4.74 0.55
CA LYS A 44 -9.79 -3.28 0.59
C LYS A 44 -9.10 -2.63 1.78
N VAL A 45 -9.24 -3.24 2.97
CA VAL A 45 -8.62 -2.74 4.20
C VAL A 45 -7.10 -2.76 4.07
N LEU A 46 -6.52 -3.85 3.57
CA LEU A 46 -5.08 -3.97 3.32
C LEU A 46 -4.59 -2.95 2.29
N GLY A 47 -5.31 -2.75 1.19
CA GLY A 47 -4.94 -1.75 0.20
C GLY A 47 -4.89 -0.34 0.77
N ILE A 48 -5.86 0.03 1.60
CA ILE A 48 -5.86 1.33 2.31
C ILE A 48 -4.67 1.42 3.29
N ILE A 49 -4.41 0.37 4.06
CA ILE A 49 -3.28 0.33 5.01
C ILE A 49 -1.94 0.48 4.29
N ILE A 50 -1.74 -0.21 3.17
CA ILE A 50 -0.52 -0.12 2.35
C ILE A 50 -0.29 1.32 1.89
N ILE A 51 -1.34 1.99 1.39
CA ILE A 51 -1.25 3.39 0.97
C ILE A 51 -0.86 4.30 2.14
N LEU A 52 -1.53 4.15 3.29
CA LEU A 52 -1.25 4.96 4.48
C LEU A 52 0.18 4.76 4.99
N ILE A 53 0.66 3.51 5.03
CA ILE A 53 2.04 3.19 5.43
C ILE A 53 3.03 3.78 4.45
N GLY A 54 2.80 3.66 3.14
CA GLY A 54 3.67 4.24 2.11
C GLY A 54 3.82 5.75 2.25
N ILE A 55 2.71 6.46 2.49
CA ILE A 55 2.71 7.91 2.72
C ILE A 55 3.44 8.26 4.03
N ALA A 56 3.16 7.56 5.12
CA ALA A 56 3.79 7.82 6.41
C ALA A 56 5.32 7.63 6.35
N LEU A 57 5.78 6.55 5.70
CA LEU A 57 7.20 6.26 5.53
C LEU A 57 7.91 7.30 4.66
N TYR A 58 7.27 7.79 3.61
CA TYR A 58 7.79 8.88 2.78
C TYR A 58 7.93 10.19 3.57
N ILE A 59 6.95 10.52 4.42
CA ILE A 59 7.04 11.71 5.29
C ILE A 59 8.19 11.56 6.28
N ILE A 60 8.36 10.39 6.90
CA ILE A 60 9.48 10.10 7.81
C ILE A 60 10.82 10.25 7.07
N ASN A 61 10.92 9.75 5.83
CA ASN A 61 12.09 9.91 4.99
C ASN A 61 12.43 11.39 4.79
N ILE A 62 11.47 12.22 4.38
CA ILE A 62 11.68 13.66 4.18
C ILE A 62 12.17 14.37 5.45
N ILE A 63 11.59 14.06 6.61
CA ILE A 63 11.94 14.74 7.88
C ILE A 63 13.32 14.31 8.38
N SER A 64 13.72 13.07 8.06
CA SER A 64 14.98 12.48 8.53
C SER A 64 16.18 12.80 7.65
N ILE A 65 15.97 13.46 6.50
CA ILE A 65 17.00 13.99 5.57
C ILE A 65 17.30 15.44 5.98
#